data_AF-A0A9P0KN31-F1
#
_entry.id   AF-A0A9P0KN31-F1
#
_cell.length_a   1.000
_cell.length_b   1.000
_cell.length_c   1.000
_cell.angle_alpha   90.00
_cell.angle_beta   90.00
_cell.angle_gamma   90.00
#
_symmetry.space_group_name_H-M   'P 1'
#
loop_
_entity.id
_entity.type
_entity.pdbx_description
1 polymer ?
#
loop_
_entity_poly.entity_id
_entity_poly.type
_entity_poly.pdbx_seq_one_letter_code
_entity_poly.pdbx_strand_id
1 'polypeptide(L)'
;MYHPPSDISENPNRWILHLTSADNRHALPLFTSILNTVCAYDPVGLGVPYNHLLFTDLSEPLVETALQIMIVTLDHDTTMSPRAESEQNASETPDNLFINYLSRIHRDEDFHFILSGIVRLLNNPLVQTYLPNSTKKVHFHQELLVFFWKVCDYNKKFLYYVLKSSELLDILVPILYHLNDSRADQSRVGLMHIGVFILLLLSGERNFGVRLNKPYTATIPMDIPVFTGTHADLLIVVFHKIITTGHQRLQPLFDCLLTILVNVSPYLKTLSMVASTKLLHLLEAFSTPWFLFSAASNHHLVFFLLEIFNNIIQYQFDGNSNLVYTIIRKRQVFHSLANLPTDYGAIAKSMNRRTKGRDTVTSSSEIDSGRAESDPSHGESGEKEEVAMEGSRPALPAEPGTLNATLPDTPHIGQMTERESAHPPANESEGVVGVTGVEDMKDLKEKKTSKKDASKVKSSNGNESSFSRSVKTGPWMVHKNTGFQKIATN
;
A
#
# COMPACT_ATOMS: atom_id res chain seq x y z
N MET A 1 20.68 14.15 25.67
CA MET A 1 20.76 15.37 24.84
C MET A 1 20.15 15.03 23.49
N TYR A 2 19.39 15.95 22.91
CA TYR A 2 18.89 15.82 21.54
C TYR A 2 19.97 16.31 20.59
N HIS A 3 20.42 15.46 19.66
CA HIS A 3 21.32 15.84 18.57
C HIS A 3 20.52 15.96 17.28
N PRO A 4 20.85 16.91 16.38
CA PRO A 4 20.19 16.99 15.09
C PRO A 4 20.54 15.75 14.23
N PRO A 5 19.66 15.34 13.30
CA PRO A 5 19.86 14.12 12.51
C PRO A 5 21.16 14.06 11.68
N SER A 6 21.74 15.21 11.36
CA SER A 6 23.04 15.34 10.70
C SER A 6 24.20 14.73 11.49
N ASP A 7 24.12 14.76 12.82
CA ASP A 7 25.27 14.47 13.69
C ASP A 7 25.30 13.00 14.13
N ILE A 8 24.29 12.21 13.75
CA ILE A 8 24.14 10.79 14.16
C ILE A 8 25.28 9.93 13.60
N SER A 9 25.79 10.26 12.40
CA SER A 9 26.96 9.59 11.81
C SER A 9 28.28 9.94 12.50
N GLU A 10 28.37 11.11 13.14
CA GLU A 10 29.57 11.56 13.87
C GLU A 10 29.54 11.14 15.34
N ASN A 11 28.35 11.06 15.94
CA ASN A 11 28.13 10.69 17.34
C ASN A 11 27.04 9.62 17.45
N PRO A 12 27.35 8.34 17.13
CA PRO A 12 26.41 7.24 17.28
C PRO A 12 25.93 7.08 18.72
N ASN A 13 24.68 6.64 18.89
CA ASN A 13 24.08 6.48 20.22
C ASN A 13 24.75 5.30 20.95
N ARG A 14 25.60 5.63 21.93
CA ARG A 14 26.40 4.68 22.73
C ARG A 14 25.57 3.57 23.37
N TRP A 15 24.30 3.84 23.71
CA TRP A 15 23.40 2.82 24.27
C TRP A 15 22.94 1.82 23.22
N ILE A 16 22.57 2.28 22.02
CA ILE A 16 22.22 1.39 20.89
C ILE A 16 23.44 0.58 20.49
N LEU A 17 24.59 1.25 20.36
CA LEU A 17 25.87 0.62 20.03
C LEU A 17 26.22 -0.52 21.01
N HIS A 18 26.17 -0.28 22.33
CA HIS A 18 26.46 -1.33 23.30
C HIS A 18 25.37 -2.41 23.35
N LEU A 19 24.10 -2.05 23.18
CA LEU A 19 22.98 -3.01 23.16
C LEU A 19 23.10 -4.00 21.98
N THR A 20 23.59 -3.54 20.83
CA THR A 20 23.76 -4.34 19.61
C THR A 20 25.18 -4.88 19.38
N SER A 21 26.17 -4.58 20.25
CA SER A 21 27.55 -5.07 20.11
C SER A 21 27.76 -6.48 20.66
N ALA A 22 28.90 -7.07 20.30
CA ALA A 22 29.35 -8.37 20.82
C ALA A 22 29.70 -8.35 22.32
N ASP A 23 29.93 -7.17 22.92
CA ASP A 23 30.16 -7.03 24.36
C ASP A 23 28.91 -7.40 25.18
N ASN A 24 27.73 -7.16 24.59
CA ASN A 24 26.47 -7.56 25.18
C ASN A 24 26.23 -9.08 24.96
N ARG A 25 26.68 -9.89 25.92
CA ARG A 25 26.40 -11.33 25.99
C ARG A 25 24.91 -11.72 25.92
N HIS A 26 23.99 -10.76 26.11
CA HIS A 26 22.55 -10.97 26.03
C HIS A 26 21.94 -10.48 24.70
N ALA A 27 22.73 -10.00 23.73
CA ALA A 27 22.24 -9.45 22.46
C ALA A 27 21.30 -10.41 21.71
N LEU A 28 21.67 -11.68 21.53
CA LEU A 28 20.81 -12.67 20.86
C LEU A 28 19.52 -13.01 21.65
N PRO A 29 19.57 -13.32 22.96
CA PRO A 29 18.37 -13.45 23.79
C PRO A 29 17.46 -12.21 23.77
N LEU A 30 18.01 -11.00 23.77
CA LEU A 30 17.22 -9.77 23.71
C LEU A 30 16.56 -9.59 22.34
N PHE A 31 17.31 -9.75 21.24
CA PHE A 31 16.79 -9.71 19.87
C PHE A 31 15.62 -10.70 19.69
N THR A 32 15.82 -11.97 20.09
CA THR A 32 14.77 -13.00 19.98
C THR A 32 13.59 -12.75 20.91
N SER A 33 13.81 -12.30 22.16
CA SER A 33 12.74 -11.96 23.09
C SER A 33 11.89 -10.81 22.57
N ILE A 34 12.50 -9.75 22.03
CA ILE A 34 11.81 -8.59 21.47
C ILE A 34 10.99 -9.00 20.23
N LEU A 35 11.62 -9.75 19.30
CA LEU A 35 10.96 -10.26 18.10
C LEU A 35 9.74 -11.14 18.43
N ASN A 36 9.90 -12.07 19.38
CA ASN A 36 8.83 -12.95 19.84
C ASN A 36 7.71 -12.16 20.54
N THR A 37 8.05 -11.16 21.37
CA THR A 37 7.07 -10.32 22.08
C THR A 37 6.14 -9.63 21.07
N VAL A 38 6.69 -9.06 20.00
CA VAL A 38 5.89 -8.42 18.94
C VAL A 38 5.11 -9.46 18.14
N CYS A 39 5.76 -10.48 17.58
CA CYS A 39 5.12 -11.39 16.63
C CYS A 39 4.14 -12.39 17.28
N ALA A 40 4.25 -12.64 18.58
CA ALA A 40 3.30 -13.48 19.34
C ALA A 40 2.10 -12.71 19.91
N TYR A 41 2.10 -11.38 19.91
CA TYR A 41 1.02 -10.59 20.52
C TYR A 41 -0.32 -10.79 19.77
N ASP A 42 -1.38 -11.08 20.51
CA ASP A 42 -2.74 -11.17 20.01
C ASP A 42 -3.66 -10.17 20.74
N PRO A 43 -4.08 -9.07 20.08
CA PRO A 43 -4.96 -8.07 20.68
C PRO A 43 -6.41 -8.54 20.87
N VAL A 44 -6.79 -9.71 20.34
CA VAL A 44 -8.13 -10.30 20.50
C VAL A 44 -8.21 -11.18 21.75
N GLY A 45 -7.09 -11.80 22.16
CA GLY A 45 -6.98 -12.61 23.37
C GLY A 45 -7.98 -13.77 23.41
N LEU A 46 -8.90 -13.76 24.37
CA LEU A 46 -9.90 -14.82 24.54
C LEU A 46 -11.02 -14.83 23.47
N GLY A 47 -11.04 -13.88 22.54
CA GLY A 47 -12.08 -13.80 21.50
C GLY A 47 -13.45 -13.34 21.99
N VAL A 48 -13.58 -12.98 23.27
CA VAL A 48 -14.83 -12.53 23.89
C VAL A 48 -15.06 -11.03 23.60
N PRO A 49 -16.25 -10.62 23.14
CA PRO A 49 -16.61 -9.21 23.00
C PRO A 49 -16.35 -8.40 24.28
N TYR A 50 -15.82 -7.20 24.14
CA TYR A 50 -15.54 -6.24 25.22
C TYR A 50 -14.54 -6.71 26.28
N ASN A 51 -13.79 -7.80 26.04
CA ASN A 51 -12.75 -8.31 26.96
C ASN A 51 -11.76 -7.22 27.42
N HIS A 52 -11.38 -6.32 26.51
CA HIS A 52 -10.46 -5.20 26.77
C HIS A 52 -11.04 -4.06 27.63
N LEU A 53 -12.36 -4.07 27.92
CA LEU A 53 -12.99 -3.16 28.89
C LEU A 53 -13.04 -3.78 30.29
N LEU A 54 -13.02 -5.11 30.38
CA LEU A 54 -13.09 -5.86 31.64
C LEU A 54 -11.70 -6.15 32.22
N PHE A 55 -10.69 -6.30 31.38
CA PHE A 55 -9.32 -6.62 31.77
C PHE A 55 -8.32 -5.62 31.19
N THR A 56 -7.46 -5.09 32.05
CA THR A 56 -6.34 -4.23 31.64
C THR A 56 -5.27 -5.07 30.93
N ASP A 57 -5.04 -4.76 29.66
CA ASP A 57 -4.00 -5.38 28.86
C ASP A 57 -2.63 -4.73 29.15
N LEU A 58 -1.80 -5.45 29.89
CA LEU A 58 -0.42 -5.06 30.21
C LEU A 58 0.60 -5.48 29.13
N SER A 59 0.19 -6.26 28.13
CA SER A 59 1.05 -6.73 27.05
C SER A 59 1.20 -5.69 25.95
N GLU A 60 0.14 -4.93 25.61
CA GLU A 60 0.23 -3.91 24.56
C GLU A 60 1.33 -2.85 24.77
N PRO A 61 1.47 -2.21 25.95
CA PRO A 61 2.53 -1.21 26.16
C PRO A 61 3.94 -1.81 26.07
N LEU A 62 4.10 -3.08 26.48
CA LEU A 62 5.35 -3.82 26.33
C LEU A 62 5.66 -4.12 24.86
N VAL A 63 4.65 -4.51 24.07
CA VAL A 63 4.77 -4.79 22.64
C VAL A 63 5.11 -3.53 21.85
N GLU A 64 4.45 -2.41 22.14
CA GLU A 64 4.76 -1.12 21.52
C GLU A 64 6.20 -0.68 21.82
N THR A 65 6.62 -0.75 23.10
CA THR A 65 8.00 -0.42 23.51
C THR A 65 9.02 -1.38 22.87
N ALA A 66 8.73 -2.68 22.83
CA ALA A 66 9.58 -3.69 22.21
C ALA A 66 9.75 -3.44 20.70
N LEU A 67 8.66 -3.09 20.00
CA LEU A 67 8.66 -2.76 18.58
C LEU A 67 9.45 -1.48 18.30
N GLN A 68 9.29 -0.43 19.11
CA GLN A 68 10.06 0.81 18.99
C GLN A 68 11.57 0.56 19.22
N ILE A 69 11.94 -0.25 20.22
CA ILE A 69 13.34 -0.65 20.45
C ILE A 69 13.89 -1.46 19.26
N MET A 70 13.12 -2.39 18.70
CA MET A 70 13.50 -3.15 17.51
C MET A 70 13.75 -2.23 16.30
N ILE A 71 12.86 -1.27 16.05
CA ILE A 71 13.02 -0.30 14.95
C ILE A 71 14.28 0.55 15.16
N VAL A 72 14.46 1.14 16.34
CA VAL A 72 15.59 2.02 16.67
C VAL A 72 16.94 1.27 16.63
N THR A 73 16.97 0.00 17.05
CA THR A 73 18.17 -0.84 16.94
C THR A 73 18.47 -1.29 15.51
N LEU A 74 17.46 -1.46 14.65
CA LEU A 74 17.61 -1.76 13.23
C LEU A 74 17.85 -0.52 12.34
N ASP A 75 17.60 0.69 12.84
CA ASP A 75 17.86 1.92 12.08
C ASP A 75 19.30 2.42 12.23
N HIS A 76 19.98 2.01 13.30
CA HIS A 76 21.39 2.32 13.57
C HIS A 76 22.34 1.44 12.73
N ASP A 77 22.32 1.67 11.42
CA ASP A 77 23.16 1.01 10.45
C ASP A 77 24.51 1.73 10.29
N THR A 78 25.53 1.25 10.99
CA THR A 78 26.91 1.75 10.94
C THR A 78 27.59 1.54 9.58
N THR A 79 26.98 0.81 8.63
CA THR A 79 27.57 0.55 7.31
C THR A 79 27.33 1.67 6.29
N MET A 80 26.45 2.63 6.60
CA MET A 80 26.15 3.79 5.74
C MET A 80 27.08 5.00 5.95
N SER A 81 28.11 4.89 6.79
CA SER A 81 29.23 5.85 6.70
C SER A 81 29.87 5.73 5.31
N PRO A 82 30.01 6.82 4.54
CA PRO A 82 30.65 6.75 3.24
C PRO A 82 32.05 6.19 3.42
N ARG A 83 32.38 5.14 2.64
CA ARG A 83 33.73 4.55 2.61
C ARG A 83 34.73 5.59 2.13
N ALA A 84 35.23 6.41 3.04
CA ALA A 84 36.43 7.19 2.84
C ALA A 84 37.55 6.21 2.46
N GLU A 85 38.27 6.51 1.40
CA GLU A 85 39.23 5.63 0.72
C GLU A 85 40.52 5.47 1.55
N SER A 86 40.37 4.87 2.73
CA SER A 86 41.41 4.68 3.76
C SER A 86 41.61 3.19 3.98
N GLU A 87 42.32 2.53 3.05
CA GLU A 87 42.55 1.07 3.02
C GLU A 87 43.46 0.54 4.15
N GLN A 88 43.49 1.19 5.33
CA GLN A 88 44.41 0.86 6.43
C GLN A 88 43.75 0.60 7.79
N ASN A 89 42.45 0.88 7.99
CA ASN A 89 41.72 0.59 9.24
C ASN A 89 40.39 -0.15 8.98
N ALA A 90 40.43 -1.32 8.33
CA ALA A 90 39.26 -2.13 8.00
C ALA A 90 38.71 -2.99 9.17
N SER A 91 38.95 -2.61 10.43
CA SER A 91 38.80 -3.51 11.60
C SER A 91 37.93 -3.00 12.76
N GLU A 92 37.36 -1.79 12.70
CA GLU A 92 36.61 -1.20 13.83
C GLU A 92 35.28 -0.50 13.45
N THR A 93 34.60 -0.95 12.40
CA THR A 93 33.16 -0.68 12.29
C THR A 93 32.40 -1.71 13.15
N PRO A 94 31.74 -1.31 14.25
CA PRO A 94 31.05 -2.26 15.11
C PRO A 94 29.83 -2.85 14.38
N ASP A 95 29.88 -4.17 14.16
CA ASP A 95 28.79 -4.95 13.58
C ASP A 95 27.54 -4.86 14.47
N ASN A 96 26.48 -4.25 13.95
CA ASN A 96 25.17 -4.29 14.59
C ASN A 96 24.63 -5.73 14.56
N LEU A 97 24.72 -6.44 15.68
CA LEU A 97 24.36 -7.85 15.74
C LEU A 97 22.87 -8.08 15.51
N PHE A 98 21.99 -7.11 15.77
CA PHE A 98 20.56 -7.26 15.54
C PHE A 98 20.25 -7.33 14.04
N ILE A 99 20.88 -6.45 13.24
CA ILE A 99 20.82 -6.51 11.76
C ILE A 99 21.42 -7.84 11.26
N ASN A 100 22.56 -8.26 11.84
CA ASN A 100 23.22 -9.51 11.48
C ASN A 100 22.32 -10.74 11.76
N TYR A 101 21.71 -10.83 12.95
CA TYR A 101 20.78 -11.91 13.29
C TYR A 101 19.53 -11.90 12.39
N LEU A 102 18.94 -10.73 12.14
CA LEU A 102 17.77 -10.58 11.27
C LEU A 102 18.04 -11.05 9.83
N SER A 103 19.19 -10.70 9.26
CA SER A 103 19.59 -11.13 7.90
C SER A 103 19.88 -12.64 7.80
N ARG A 104 20.17 -13.30 8.94
CA ARG A 104 20.47 -14.74 9.01
C ARG A 104 19.25 -15.63 9.24
N ILE A 105 18.09 -15.08 9.62
CA ILE A 105 16.83 -15.86 9.68
C ILE A 105 16.56 -16.47 8.31
N HIS A 106 16.21 -17.75 8.26
CA HIS A 106 16.09 -18.50 7.00
C HIS A 106 15.20 -19.74 7.03
N ARG A 107 14.59 -20.09 8.17
CA ARG A 107 13.67 -21.23 8.25
C ARG A 107 12.27 -20.74 7.89
N ASP A 108 11.54 -21.50 7.08
CA ASP A 108 10.19 -21.14 6.66
C ASP A 108 9.20 -21.02 7.84
N GLU A 109 9.43 -21.78 8.92
CA GLU A 109 8.70 -21.67 10.20
C GLU A 109 8.88 -20.27 10.83
N ASP A 110 10.13 -19.79 10.91
CA ASP A 110 10.45 -18.48 11.50
C ASP A 110 9.85 -17.35 10.63
N PHE A 111 9.92 -17.49 9.30
CA PHE A 111 9.31 -16.54 8.37
C PHE A 111 7.78 -16.53 8.45
N HIS A 112 7.14 -17.70 8.58
CA HIS A 112 5.69 -17.78 8.79
C HIS A 112 5.28 -17.10 10.09
N PHE A 113 6.00 -17.36 11.19
CA PHE A 113 5.72 -16.75 12.49
C PHE A 113 5.81 -15.22 12.45
N ILE A 114 6.87 -14.66 11.85
CA ILE A 114 7.05 -13.21 11.69
C ILE A 114 5.93 -12.63 10.79
N LEU A 115 5.67 -13.26 9.65
CA LEU A 115 4.65 -12.81 8.69
C LEU A 115 3.25 -12.82 9.31
N SER A 116 2.84 -13.94 9.91
CA SER A 116 1.54 -14.13 10.53
C SER A 116 1.32 -13.15 11.70
N GLY A 117 2.35 -12.89 12.50
CA GLY A 117 2.33 -11.87 13.55
C GLY A 117 2.07 -10.46 12.99
N ILE A 118 2.82 -10.05 11.97
CA ILE A 118 2.65 -8.74 11.30
C ILE A 118 1.26 -8.64 10.66
N VAL A 119 0.80 -9.68 9.96
CA VAL A 119 -0.51 -9.73 9.29
C VAL A 119 -1.65 -9.64 10.32
N ARG A 120 -1.59 -10.38 11.43
CA ARG A 120 -2.58 -10.33 12.52
C ARG A 120 -2.71 -8.91 13.09
N LEU A 121 -1.59 -8.26 13.36
CA LEU A 121 -1.57 -6.93 13.96
C LEU A 121 -1.99 -5.82 12.98
N LEU A 122 -1.55 -5.87 11.72
CA LEU A 122 -1.97 -4.90 10.69
C LEU A 122 -3.46 -5.05 10.30
N ASN A 123 -4.03 -6.25 10.33
CA ASN A 123 -5.45 -6.44 10.01
C ASN A 123 -6.39 -6.18 11.19
N ASN A 124 -5.91 -6.20 12.44
CA ASN A 124 -6.75 -6.02 13.63
C ASN A 124 -7.68 -4.77 13.57
N PRO A 125 -7.24 -3.57 13.15
CA PRO A 125 -8.13 -2.40 13.05
C PRO A 125 -9.21 -2.50 11.95
N LEU A 126 -9.00 -3.38 10.96
CA LEU A 126 -9.86 -3.61 9.79
C LEU A 126 -10.93 -4.68 10.04
N VAL A 127 -10.77 -5.52 11.07
CA VAL A 127 -11.75 -6.56 11.42
C VAL A 127 -13.09 -5.92 11.80
N GLN A 128 -14.13 -6.27 11.06
CA GLN A 128 -15.51 -5.92 11.41
C GLN A 128 -16.12 -7.00 12.31
N THR A 129 -16.82 -6.56 13.36
CA THR A 129 -17.63 -7.40 14.23
C THR A 129 -19.05 -6.87 14.29
N TYR A 130 -20.03 -7.75 14.55
CA TYR A 130 -21.44 -7.36 14.66
C TYR A 130 -21.72 -6.37 15.79
N LEU A 131 -20.90 -6.39 16.84
CA LEU A 131 -21.01 -5.54 18.02
C LEU A 131 -20.03 -4.35 17.91
N PRO A 132 -20.49 -3.09 17.95
CA PRO A 132 -19.62 -1.94 17.80
C PRO A 132 -18.62 -1.86 18.95
N ASN A 133 -17.35 -1.55 18.63
CA ASN A 133 -16.23 -1.45 19.57
C ASN A 133 -16.04 -2.69 20.46
N SER A 134 -16.45 -3.88 20.00
CA SER A 134 -16.32 -5.13 20.76
C SER A 134 -14.91 -5.71 20.78
N THR A 135 -14.10 -5.43 19.77
CA THR A 135 -12.68 -5.83 19.69
C THR A 135 -11.77 -4.66 20.00
N LYS A 136 -10.65 -4.95 20.67
CA LYS A 136 -9.58 -3.98 20.88
C LYS A 136 -8.94 -3.65 19.53
N LYS A 137 -8.62 -2.37 19.29
CA LYS A 137 -7.84 -1.94 18.13
C LYS A 137 -6.44 -1.53 18.56
N VAL A 138 -5.42 -2.03 17.86
CA VAL A 138 -4.02 -1.62 18.05
C VAL A 138 -3.75 -0.27 17.38
N HIS A 139 -2.86 0.52 17.98
CA HIS A 139 -2.57 1.89 17.52
C HIS A 139 -1.19 2.03 16.86
N PHE A 140 -0.23 1.15 17.15
CA PHE A 140 1.17 1.15 16.69
C PHE A 140 1.37 0.64 15.24
N HIS A 141 0.44 0.97 14.35
CA HIS A 141 0.42 0.52 12.96
C HIS A 141 1.54 1.13 12.10
N GLN A 142 1.98 2.36 12.40
CA GLN A 142 3.10 2.99 11.69
C GLN A 142 4.41 2.24 11.96
N GLU A 143 4.63 1.86 13.21
CA GLU A 143 5.77 1.09 13.67
C GLU A 143 5.80 -0.30 13.03
N LEU A 144 4.64 -0.98 12.92
CA LEU A 144 4.53 -2.27 12.23
C LEU A 144 4.93 -2.18 10.75
N LEU A 145 4.55 -1.09 10.06
CA LEU A 145 4.95 -0.87 8.67
C LEU A 145 6.46 -0.62 8.54
N VAL A 146 7.05 0.20 9.42
CA VAL A 146 8.51 0.42 9.46
C VAL A 146 9.25 -0.89 9.73
N PHE A 147 8.77 -1.69 10.69
CA PHE A 147 9.35 -2.99 11.01
C PHE A 147 9.25 -3.96 9.82
N PHE A 148 8.07 -4.11 9.20
CA PHE A 148 7.90 -4.95 8.01
C PHE A 148 8.84 -4.53 6.87
N TRP A 149 8.98 -3.22 6.63
CA TRP A 149 9.93 -2.68 5.65
C TRP A 149 11.38 -3.07 5.98
N LYS A 150 11.84 -2.85 7.22
CA LYS A 150 13.20 -3.20 7.66
C LYS A 150 13.48 -4.71 7.57
N VAL A 151 12.52 -5.58 7.90
CA VAL A 151 12.67 -7.04 7.75
C VAL A 151 12.79 -7.43 6.27
N CYS A 152 11.98 -6.84 5.39
CA CYS A 152 12.08 -7.07 3.95
C CYS A 152 13.38 -6.54 3.35
N ASP A 153 13.92 -5.45 3.88
CA ASP A 153 15.15 -4.86 3.36
C ASP A 153 16.39 -5.65 3.80
N TYR A 154 16.57 -5.88 5.10
CA TYR A 154 17.71 -6.62 5.64
C TYR A 154 17.67 -8.13 5.37
N ASN A 155 16.50 -8.72 5.11
CA ASN A 155 16.37 -10.13 4.78
C ASN A 155 15.63 -10.37 3.46
N LYS A 156 16.39 -10.41 2.36
CA LYS A 156 15.84 -10.70 1.02
C LYS A 156 15.19 -12.09 0.93
N LYS A 157 15.57 -13.07 1.76
CA LYS A 157 14.90 -14.39 1.79
C LYS A 157 13.47 -14.26 2.33
N PHE A 158 13.26 -13.46 3.37
CA PHE A 158 11.93 -13.13 3.88
C PHE A 158 11.10 -12.39 2.82
N LEU A 159 11.67 -11.40 2.12
CA LEU A 159 10.99 -10.72 1.01
C LEU A 159 10.50 -11.72 -0.07
N TYR A 160 11.36 -12.63 -0.53
CA TYR A 160 10.96 -13.67 -1.49
C TYR A 160 9.96 -14.69 -0.93
N TYR A 161 9.99 -14.96 0.38
CA TYR A 161 8.99 -15.78 1.06
C TYR A 161 7.62 -15.10 1.03
N VAL A 162 7.54 -13.83 1.45
CA VAL A 162 6.32 -13.01 1.42
C VAL A 162 5.72 -12.94 0.00
N LEU A 163 6.55 -12.70 -1.01
CA LEU A 163 6.12 -12.63 -2.41
C LEU A 163 5.60 -13.96 -2.99
N LYS A 164 5.94 -15.09 -2.37
CA LYS A 164 5.41 -16.43 -2.72
C LYS A 164 4.20 -16.82 -1.86
N SER A 165 4.08 -16.29 -0.64
CA SER A 165 3.00 -16.62 0.30
C SER A 165 1.61 -16.28 -0.26
N SER A 166 0.59 -16.97 0.24
CA SER A 166 -0.82 -16.60 0.09
C SER A 166 -1.15 -15.27 0.78
N GLU A 167 -0.44 -14.95 1.86
CA GLU A 167 -0.69 -13.82 2.77
C GLU A 167 -0.23 -12.45 2.21
N LEU A 168 0.40 -12.42 1.02
CA LEU A 168 0.86 -11.19 0.37
C LEU A 168 -0.25 -10.12 0.23
N LEU A 169 -1.48 -10.56 -0.06
CA LEU A 169 -2.63 -9.66 -0.20
C LEU A 169 -3.17 -9.20 1.15
N ASP A 170 -3.01 -10.03 2.18
CA ASP A 170 -3.41 -9.74 3.55
C ASP A 170 -2.43 -8.73 4.22
N ILE A 171 -1.26 -8.49 3.63
CA ILE A 171 -0.40 -7.32 3.91
C ILE A 171 -0.81 -6.11 3.07
N LEU A 172 -1.03 -6.31 1.77
CA LEU A 172 -1.36 -5.23 0.81
C LEU A 172 -2.58 -4.42 1.25
N VAL A 173 -3.63 -5.11 1.71
CA VAL A 173 -4.91 -4.49 2.02
C VAL A 173 -4.85 -3.53 3.23
N PRO A 174 -4.25 -3.89 4.38
CA PRO A 174 -3.93 -2.94 5.44
C PRO A 174 -3.10 -1.72 5.00
N ILE A 175 -2.07 -1.93 4.17
CA ILE A 175 -1.25 -0.81 3.66
C ILE A 175 -2.14 0.17 2.87
N LEU A 176 -2.95 -0.33 1.94
CA LEU A 176 -3.85 0.50 1.13
C LEU A 176 -4.94 1.18 1.95
N TYR A 177 -5.44 0.52 3.01
CA TYR A 177 -6.37 1.12 3.96
C TYR A 177 -5.74 2.31 4.70
N HIS A 178 -4.58 2.12 5.34
CA HIS A 178 -3.91 3.18 6.11
C HIS A 178 -3.41 4.33 5.22
N LEU A 179 -2.97 4.05 3.99
CA LEU A 179 -2.65 5.07 2.99
C LEU A 179 -3.88 5.88 2.56
N ASN A 180 -5.05 5.27 2.42
CA ASN A 180 -6.27 6.00 2.07
C ASN A 180 -6.83 6.82 3.23
N ASP A 181 -6.81 6.28 4.45
CA ASP A 181 -7.21 6.99 5.67
C ASP A 181 -6.34 8.25 5.90
N SER A 182 -5.01 8.08 5.81
CA SER A 182 -4.04 9.11 6.15
C SER A 182 -3.81 10.17 5.06
N ARG A 183 -4.36 10.00 3.85
CA ARG A 183 -4.06 10.85 2.66
C ARG A 183 -4.31 12.35 2.84
N ALA A 184 -5.24 12.71 3.72
CA ALA A 184 -5.63 14.09 3.99
C ALA A 184 -4.88 14.72 5.17
N ASP A 185 -4.21 13.90 6.00
CA ASP A 185 -3.57 14.31 7.25
C ASP A 185 -2.09 14.63 7.04
N GLN A 186 -1.74 15.92 7.10
CA GLN A 186 -0.37 16.41 6.91
C GLN A 186 0.62 15.96 8.01
N SER A 187 0.13 15.47 9.15
CA SER A 187 0.98 14.90 10.20
C SER A 187 1.47 13.49 9.85
N ARG A 188 0.70 12.73 9.08
CA ARG A 188 0.96 11.31 8.74
C ARG A 188 1.79 11.12 7.47
N VAL A 189 2.48 12.16 7.00
CA VAL A 189 3.33 12.10 5.80
C VAL A 189 4.41 11.02 5.88
N GLY A 190 4.94 10.74 7.07
CA GLY A 190 5.90 9.64 7.29
C GLY A 190 5.31 8.27 6.97
N LEU A 191 4.11 7.96 7.47
CA LEU A 191 3.35 6.76 7.14
C LEU A 191 3.08 6.65 5.64
N MET A 192 2.71 7.77 4.99
CA MET A 192 2.48 7.80 3.54
C MET A 192 3.73 7.40 2.74
N HIS A 193 4.91 7.91 3.13
CA HIS A 193 6.18 7.52 2.49
C HIS A 193 6.49 6.03 2.72
N ILE A 194 6.38 5.55 3.96
CA ILE A 194 6.70 4.15 4.29
C ILE A 194 5.78 3.17 3.55
N GLY A 195 4.48 3.42 3.52
CA GLY A 195 3.52 2.58 2.80
C GLY A 195 3.78 2.56 1.30
N VAL A 196 4.07 3.72 0.69
CA VAL A 196 4.41 3.79 -0.74
C VAL A 196 5.74 3.11 -1.06
N PHE A 197 6.77 3.24 -0.20
CA PHE A 197 8.05 2.58 -0.42
C PHE A 197 7.99 1.06 -0.24
N ILE A 198 7.15 0.55 0.68
CA ILE A 198 6.85 -0.89 0.79
C ILE A 198 6.21 -1.38 -0.52
N LEU A 199 5.19 -0.68 -1.03
CA LEU A 199 4.55 -1.06 -2.29
C LEU A 199 5.50 -0.93 -3.49
N LEU A 200 6.42 0.03 -3.48
CA LEU A 200 7.47 0.16 -4.50
C LEU A 200 8.40 -1.06 -4.48
N LEU A 201 8.89 -1.45 -3.30
CA LEU A 201 9.73 -2.64 -3.11
C LEU A 201 9.01 -3.93 -3.58
N LEU A 202 7.74 -4.12 -3.20
CA LEU A 202 6.96 -5.29 -3.60
C LEU A 202 6.63 -5.29 -5.11
N SER A 203 6.38 -4.12 -5.71
CA SER A 203 5.98 -4.01 -7.11
C SER A 203 7.08 -4.38 -8.12
N GLY A 204 8.35 -4.25 -7.74
CA GLY A 204 9.48 -4.67 -8.58
C GLY A 204 9.50 -6.17 -8.91
N GLU A 205 8.71 -6.98 -8.20
CA GLU A 205 8.70 -8.43 -8.30
C GLU A 205 7.45 -8.97 -9.00
N ARG A 206 7.65 -9.79 -10.05
CA ARG A 206 6.59 -10.31 -10.92
C ARG A 206 5.44 -10.99 -10.16
N ASN A 207 5.76 -11.70 -9.08
CA ASN A 207 4.75 -12.42 -8.29
C ASN A 207 3.71 -11.48 -7.67
N PHE A 208 4.10 -10.26 -7.27
CA PHE A 208 3.18 -9.25 -6.76
C PHE A 208 2.17 -8.85 -7.84
N GLY A 209 2.65 -8.41 -9.00
CA GLY A 209 1.79 -8.00 -10.13
C GLY A 209 0.85 -9.12 -10.59
N VAL A 210 1.30 -10.37 -10.62
CA VAL A 210 0.44 -11.53 -10.93
C VAL A 210 -0.62 -11.75 -9.84
N ARG A 211 -0.23 -11.69 -8.55
CA ARG A 211 -1.12 -11.94 -7.40
C ARG A 211 -2.23 -10.88 -7.26
N LEU A 212 -2.00 -9.64 -7.71
CA LEU A 212 -3.01 -8.57 -7.71
C LEU A 212 -4.30 -8.92 -8.47
N ASN A 213 -4.26 -9.86 -9.41
CA ASN A 213 -5.43 -10.33 -10.15
C ASN A 213 -6.42 -11.19 -9.33
N LYS A 214 -6.09 -11.55 -8.08
CA LYS A 214 -7.06 -12.25 -7.21
C LYS A 214 -8.29 -11.34 -7.01
N PRO A 215 -9.53 -11.86 -7.09
CA PRO A 215 -10.73 -11.09 -6.77
C PRO A 215 -10.64 -10.45 -5.38
N TYR A 216 -10.99 -9.17 -5.29
CA TYR A 216 -11.10 -8.46 -4.02
C TYR A 216 -12.49 -8.70 -3.43
N THR A 217 -12.53 -9.36 -2.27
CA THR A 217 -13.77 -9.82 -1.61
C THR A 217 -13.94 -9.26 -0.20
N ALA A 218 -12.96 -8.51 0.31
CA ALA A 218 -13.01 -7.97 1.66
C ALA A 218 -13.93 -6.74 1.76
N THR A 219 -14.84 -6.75 2.74
CA THR A 219 -15.78 -5.65 3.00
C THR A 219 -15.22 -4.68 4.04
N ILE A 220 -14.09 -4.05 3.73
CA ILE A 220 -13.42 -3.12 4.64
C ILE A 220 -14.10 -1.74 4.55
N PRO A 221 -14.37 -1.06 5.69
CA PRO A 221 -15.06 0.23 5.71
C PRO A 221 -14.10 1.34 5.29
N MET A 222 -13.86 1.43 3.99
CA MET A 222 -12.91 2.34 3.38
C MET A 222 -13.66 3.38 2.54
N ASP A 223 -13.29 4.66 2.67
CA ASP A 223 -13.81 5.74 1.85
C ASP A 223 -13.29 5.58 0.40
N ILE A 224 -13.98 4.75 -0.39
CA ILE A 224 -13.80 4.50 -1.83
C ILE A 224 -15.16 4.20 -2.48
N PRO A 225 -15.34 4.43 -3.79
CA PRO A 225 -16.52 3.96 -4.51
C PRO A 225 -16.64 2.44 -4.44
N VAL A 226 -17.85 1.91 -4.27
CA VAL A 226 -18.11 0.46 -4.36
C VAL A 226 -17.77 -0.01 -5.77
N PHE A 227 -16.98 -1.08 -5.87
CA PHE A 227 -16.63 -1.72 -7.13
C PHE A 227 -16.57 -3.25 -6.95
N THR A 228 -16.73 -3.98 -8.05
CA THR A 228 -16.44 -5.41 -8.13
C THR A 228 -15.23 -5.59 -9.03
N GLY A 229 -14.18 -6.24 -8.53
CA GLY A 229 -12.90 -6.32 -9.24
C GLY A 229 -11.83 -7.07 -8.46
N THR A 230 -10.58 -6.73 -8.74
CA THR A 230 -9.37 -7.39 -8.23
C THR A 230 -8.63 -6.50 -7.22
N HIS A 231 -7.56 -7.01 -6.62
CA HIS A 231 -6.69 -6.19 -5.77
C HIS A 231 -5.92 -5.12 -6.58
N ALA A 232 -5.74 -5.33 -7.90
CA ALA A 232 -5.23 -4.29 -8.79
C ALA A 232 -6.19 -3.09 -8.89
N ASP A 233 -7.49 -3.34 -8.92
CA ASP A 233 -8.50 -2.28 -8.94
C ASP A 233 -8.48 -1.46 -7.65
N LEU A 234 -8.37 -2.13 -6.49
CA LEU A 234 -8.19 -1.48 -5.20
C LEU A 234 -6.97 -0.55 -5.22
N LEU A 235 -5.80 -1.08 -5.62
CA LEU A 235 -4.54 -0.35 -5.72
C LEU A 235 -4.69 0.93 -6.58
N ILE A 236 -5.28 0.81 -7.77
CA ILE A 236 -5.51 1.94 -8.69
C ILE A 236 -6.48 2.96 -8.08
N VAL A 237 -7.56 2.53 -7.43
CA VAL A 237 -8.54 3.42 -6.80
C VAL A 237 -7.95 4.17 -5.61
N VAL A 238 -7.14 3.50 -4.78
CA VAL A 238 -6.40 4.11 -3.66
C VAL A 238 -5.45 5.18 -4.19
N PHE A 239 -4.62 4.83 -5.16
CA PHE A 239 -3.61 5.74 -5.72
C PHE A 239 -4.27 6.93 -6.42
N HIS A 240 -5.40 6.71 -7.11
CA HIS A 240 -6.22 7.79 -7.65
C HIS A 240 -6.67 8.77 -6.56
N LYS A 241 -7.19 8.29 -5.42
CA LYS A 241 -7.62 9.17 -4.32
C LYS A 241 -6.44 9.88 -3.66
N ILE A 242 -5.30 9.23 -3.47
CA ILE A 242 -4.08 9.87 -2.94
C ILE A 242 -3.63 11.02 -3.85
N ILE A 243 -3.59 10.79 -5.17
CA ILE A 243 -3.15 11.79 -6.15
C ILE A 243 -4.15 12.95 -6.28
N THR A 244 -5.46 12.67 -6.25
CA THR A 244 -6.49 13.70 -6.55
C THR A 244 -7.12 14.37 -5.33
N THR A 245 -7.04 13.76 -4.15
CA THR A 245 -7.62 14.30 -2.89
C THR A 245 -6.63 14.40 -1.74
N GLY A 246 -5.37 14.01 -1.96
CA GLY A 246 -4.30 14.17 -0.97
C GLY A 246 -3.77 15.60 -0.89
N HIS A 247 -3.10 15.92 0.21
CA HIS A 247 -2.51 17.23 0.43
C HIS A 247 -1.22 17.45 -0.39
N GLN A 248 -0.80 18.71 -0.58
CA GLN A 248 0.34 19.08 -1.44
C GLN A 248 1.67 18.37 -1.08
N ARG A 249 1.96 18.11 0.20
CA ARG A 249 3.19 17.38 0.62
C ARG A 249 3.27 15.92 0.12
N LEU A 250 2.22 15.37 -0.53
CA LEU A 250 2.26 14.05 -1.18
C LEU A 250 2.71 14.11 -2.65
N GLN A 251 2.83 15.30 -3.25
CA GLN A 251 3.25 15.45 -4.64
C GLN A 251 4.59 14.72 -4.97
N PRO A 252 5.62 14.70 -4.09
CA PRO A 252 6.84 13.91 -4.32
C PRO A 252 6.62 12.40 -4.43
N LEU A 253 5.51 11.86 -3.90
CA LEU A 253 5.17 10.44 -4.00
C LEU A 253 4.52 10.08 -5.34
N PHE A 254 4.10 11.05 -6.17
CA PHE A 254 3.36 10.76 -7.41
C PHE A 254 4.18 9.93 -8.39
N ASP A 255 5.48 10.22 -8.54
CA ASP A 255 6.40 9.43 -9.35
C ASP A 255 6.50 7.97 -8.84
N CYS A 256 6.55 7.78 -7.50
CA CYS A 256 6.60 6.44 -6.90
C CYS A 256 5.28 5.66 -7.10
N LEU A 257 4.14 6.33 -6.89
CA LEU A 257 2.80 5.75 -7.08
C LEU A 257 2.59 5.29 -8.54
N LEU A 258 3.00 6.11 -9.51
CA LEU A 258 2.91 5.74 -10.92
C LEU A 258 3.96 4.69 -11.31
N THR A 259 5.17 4.73 -10.76
CA THR A 259 6.20 3.68 -10.97
C THR A 259 5.71 2.31 -10.52
N ILE A 260 5.04 2.22 -9.35
CA ILE A 260 4.39 0.99 -8.87
C ILE A 260 3.38 0.47 -9.90
N LEU A 261 2.52 1.34 -10.44
CA LEU A 261 1.53 0.97 -11.43
C LEU A 261 2.18 0.53 -12.76
N VAL A 262 3.26 1.19 -13.21
CA VAL A 262 4.07 0.77 -14.36
C VAL A 262 4.62 -0.64 -14.13
N ASN A 263 5.26 -0.89 -13.00
CA ASN A 263 5.86 -2.20 -12.68
C ASN A 263 4.84 -3.36 -12.73
N VAL A 264 3.61 -3.14 -12.27
CA VAL A 264 2.57 -4.18 -12.28
C VAL A 264 1.76 -4.24 -13.58
N SER A 265 1.76 -3.18 -14.40
CA SER A 265 0.92 -3.03 -15.59
C SER A 265 0.99 -4.19 -16.60
N PRO A 266 2.15 -4.85 -16.87
CA PRO A 266 2.21 -6.00 -17.79
C PRO A 266 1.44 -7.24 -17.31
N TYR A 267 1.01 -7.26 -16.05
CA TYR A 267 0.38 -8.42 -15.40
C TYR A 267 -1.11 -8.23 -15.09
N LEU A 268 -1.67 -7.03 -15.28
CA LEU A 268 -3.05 -6.72 -14.90
C LEU A 268 -4.02 -7.25 -15.96
N LYS A 269 -4.81 -8.27 -15.64
CA LYS A 269 -5.59 -9.03 -16.63
C LYS A 269 -7.00 -8.51 -16.89
N THR A 270 -7.69 -8.05 -15.84
CA THR A 270 -9.14 -7.80 -15.90
C THR A 270 -9.51 -6.57 -15.08
N LEU A 271 -9.04 -5.39 -15.51
CA LEU A 271 -9.40 -4.14 -14.84
C LEU A 271 -10.91 -3.86 -14.95
N SER A 272 -11.49 -3.42 -13.85
CA SER A 272 -12.85 -2.90 -13.78
C SER A 272 -13.01 -1.61 -14.59
N MET A 273 -14.25 -1.30 -14.95
CA MET A 273 -14.61 0.00 -15.54
C MET A 273 -14.25 1.18 -14.62
N VAL A 274 -14.31 0.98 -13.30
CA VAL A 274 -13.98 2.00 -12.29
C VAL A 274 -12.49 2.32 -12.36
N ALA A 275 -11.61 1.33 -12.19
CA ALA A 275 -10.16 1.52 -12.25
C ALA A 275 -9.69 2.07 -13.60
N SER A 276 -10.26 1.55 -14.71
CA SER A 276 -10.02 2.07 -16.07
C SER A 276 -10.36 3.56 -16.18
N THR A 277 -11.52 3.97 -15.67
CA THR A 277 -11.92 5.39 -15.65
C THR A 277 -11.01 6.25 -14.77
N LYS A 278 -10.52 5.71 -13.65
CA LYS A 278 -9.58 6.42 -12.77
C LYS A 278 -8.22 6.67 -13.45
N LEU A 279 -7.64 5.67 -14.12
CA LEU A 279 -6.37 5.84 -14.86
C LEU A 279 -6.49 6.94 -15.94
N LEU A 280 -7.57 6.92 -16.73
CA LEU A 280 -7.76 7.94 -17.76
C LEU A 280 -8.11 9.32 -17.21
N HIS A 281 -8.68 9.42 -16.00
CA HIS A 281 -8.83 10.70 -15.30
C HIS A 281 -7.46 11.27 -14.88
N LEU A 282 -6.52 10.43 -14.43
CA LEU A 282 -5.14 10.90 -14.17
C LEU A 282 -4.46 11.38 -15.45
N LEU A 283 -4.61 10.65 -16.57
CA LEU A 283 -4.05 11.08 -17.85
C LEU A 283 -4.61 12.43 -18.25
N GLU A 284 -5.94 12.58 -18.24
CA GLU A 284 -6.62 13.83 -18.58
C GLU A 284 -6.17 15.01 -17.70
N ALA A 285 -6.01 14.79 -16.39
CA ALA A 285 -5.51 15.83 -15.49
C ALA A 285 -4.06 16.24 -15.79
N PHE A 286 -3.15 15.26 -15.94
CA PHE A 286 -1.72 15.52 -16.12
C PHE A 286 -1.32 15.89 -17.55
N SER A 287 -2.10 15.52 -18.58
CA SER A 287 -1.87 15.94 -19.97
C SER A 287 -2.31 17.38 -20.25
N THR A 288 -2.91 18.07 -19.30
CA THR A 288 -3.41 19.44 -19.51
C THR A 288 -2.25 20.44 -19.65
N PRO A 289 -2.28 21.36 -20.64
CA PRO A 289 -1.18 22.28 -20.88
C PRO A 289 -0.74 23.10 -19.66
N TRP A 290 -1.69 23.59 -18.85
CA TRP A 290 -1.33 24.40 -17.67
C TRP A 290 -0.54 23.60 -16.64
N PHE A 291 -0.81 22.30 -16.48
CA PHE A 291 -0.11 21.43 -15.53
C PHE A 291 1.20 20.97 -16.14
N LEU A 292 1.16 20.47 -17.38
CA LEU A 292 2.32 19.93 -18.06
C LEU A 292 3.45 20.96 -18.18
N PHE A 293 3.12 22.22 -18.45
CA PHE A 293 4.11 23.30 -18.57
C PHE A 293 4.41 24.05 -17.25
N SER A 294 3.78 23.71 -16.12
CA SER A 294 4.06 24.41 -14.84
C SER A 294 5.38 23.99 -14.18
N ALA A 295 5.91 22.81 -14.50
CA ALA A 295 7.20 22.35 -14.01
C ALA A 295 7.86 21.39 -15.01
N ALA A 296 9.18 21.48 -15.17
CA ALA A 296 9.93 20.71 -16.15
C ALA A 296 9.81 19.18 -15.98
N SER A 297 9.54 18.68 -14.76
CA SER A 297 9.38 17.26 -14.47
C SER A 297 7.97 16.69 -14.70
N ASN A 298 6.94 17.53 -14.83
CA ASN A 298 5.53 17.05 -14.85
C ASN A 298 5.22 16.10 -16.01
N HIS A 299 5.99 16.18 -17.10
CA HIS A 299 5.87 15.28 -18.25
C HIS A 299 6.20 13.81 -17.92
N HIS A 300 6.99 13.52 -16.88
CA HIS A 300 7.25 12.15 -16.43
C HIS A 300 5.96 11.42 -16.01
N LEU A 301 5.04 12.14 -15.33
CA LEU A 301 3.76 11.56 -14.89
C LEU A 301 2.88 11.12 -16.08
N VAL A 302 2.92 11.89 -17.18
CA VAL A 302 2.24 11.53 -18.43
C VAL A 302 2.92 10.33 -19.09
N PHE A 303 4.25 10.28 -19.12
CA PHE A 303 4.98 9.12 -19.64
C PHE A 303 4.66 7.83 -18.86
N PHE A 304 4.66 7.85 -17.53
CA PHE A 304 4.28 6.68 -16.74
C PHE A 304 2.84 6.19 -17.04
N LEU A 305 1.89 7.11 -17.22
CA LEU A 305 0.51 6.74 -17.57
C LEU A 305 0.40 6.15 -18.98
N LEU A 306 1.09 6.73 -19.97
CA LEU A 306 1.17 6.15 -21.31
C LEU A 306 1.81 4.76 -21.29
N GLU A 307 2.86 4.57 -20.48
CA GLU A 307 3.55 3.28 -20.32
C GLU A 307 2.63 2.23 -19.66
N ILE A 308 1.81 2.61 -18.67
CA ILE A 308 0.77 1.73 -18.09
C ILE A 308 -0.22 1.28 -19.17
N PHE A 309 -0.72 2.20 -20.01
CA PHE A 309 -1.66 1.84 -21.09
C PHE A 309 -1.00 0.94 -22.13
N ASN A 310 0.23 1.27 -22.56
CA ASN A 310 1.00 0.48 -23.52
C ASN A 310 1.22 -0.95 -23.02
N ASN A 311 1.67 -1.12 -21.77
CA ASN A 311 1.93 -2.44 -21.19
C ASN A 311 0.64 -3.28 -21.07
N ILE A 312 -0.48 -2.70 -20.64
CA ILE A 312 -1.75 -3.43 -20.55
C ILE A 312 -2.24 -3.83 -21.95
N ILE A 313 -2.16 -2.93 -22.94
CA ILE A 313 -2.54 -3.23 -24.33
C ILE A 313 -1.60 -4.24 -24.98
N GLN A 314 -0.30 -4.20 -24.69
CA GLN A 314 0.68 -5.10 -25.30
C GLN A 314 0.61 -6.52 -24.73
N TYR A 315 0.41 -6.66 -23.41
CA TYR A 315 0.54 -7.96 -22.74
C TYR A 315 -0.79 -8.56 -22.25
N GLN A 316 -1.83 -7.76 -22.04
CA GLN A 316 -3.09 -8.18 -21.41
C GLN A 316 -4.35 -7.64 -22.12
N PHE A 317 -4.27 -7.31 -23.42
CA PHE A 317 -5.38 -6.78 -24.21
C PHE A 317 -6.70 -7.56 -24.05
N ASP A 318 -6.60 -8.89 -24.17
CA ASP A 318 -7.72 -9.84 -24.24
C ASP A 318 -8.69 -9.72 -23.05
N GLY A 319 -8.17 -9.54 -21.84
CA GLY A 319 -8.98 -9.40 -20.63
C GLY A 319 -9.36 -7.96 -20.24
N ASN A 320 -8.74 -6.94 -20.86
CA ASN A 320 -8.90 -5.53 -20.47
C ASN A 320 -9.84 -4.74 -21.41
N SER A 321 -10.93 -5.36 -21.84
CA SER A 321 -11.96 -4.73 -22.68
C SER A 321 -12.52 -3.43 -22.08
N ASN A 322 -12.69 -3.36 -20.75
CA ASN A 322 -13.09 -2.14 -20.04
C ASN A 322 -12.12 -0.96 -20.26
N LEU A 323 -10.81 -1.23 -20.22
CA LEU A 323 -9.78 -0.20 -20.41
C LEU A 323 -9.78 0.28 -21.86
N VAL A 324 -9.79 -0.65 -22.82
CA VAL A 324 -9.83 -0.36 -24.26
C VAL A 324 -11.08 0.45 -24.61
N TYR A 325 -12.25 0.06 -24.09
CA TYR A 325 -13.49 0.81 -24.24
C TYR A 325 -13.40 2.24 -23.66
N THR A 326 -12.80 2.38 -22.48
CA THR A 326 -12.61 3.70 -21.84
C THR A 326 -11.66 4.59 -22.66
N ILE A 327 -10.59 4.03 -23.23
CA ILE A 327 -9.66 4.71 -24.15
C ILE A 327 -10.40 5.20 -25.41
N ILE A 328 -11.19 4.34 -26.06
CA ILE A 328 -11.98 4.72 -27.25
C ILE A 328 -12.97 5.84 -26.92
N ARG A 329 -13.65 5.76 -25.76
CA ARG A 329 -14.60 6.79 -25.30
C ARG A 329 -13.90 8.13 -24.99
N LYS A 330 -12.69 8.11 -24.43
CA LYS A 330 -11.89 9.31 -24.11
C LYS A 330 -10.78 9.61 -25.13
N ARG A 331 -10.89 9.13 -26.37
CA ARG A 331 -9.87 9.34 -27.43
C ARG A 331 -9.42 10.79 -27.62
N GLN A 332 -10.29 11.77 -27.32
CA GLN A 332 -9.96 13.18 -27.42
C GLN A 332 -8.85 13.62 -26.47
N VAL A 333 -8.67 12.98 -25.31
CA VAL A 333 -7.53 13.25 -24.40
C VAL A 333 -6.20 12.98 -25.11
N PHE A 334 -6.12 11.85 -25.83
CA PHE A 334 -4.93 11.48 -26.61
C PHE A 334 -4.74 12.40 -27.83
N HIS A 335 -5.83 12.79 -28.52
CA HIS A 335 -5.73 13.78 -29.60
C HIS A 335 -5.30 15.17 -29.10
N SER A 336 -5.74 15.61 -27.92
CA SER A 336 -5.28 16.85 -27.31
C SER A 336 -3.81 16.78 -26.88
N LEU A 337 -3.37 15.64 -26.34
CA LEU A 337 -1.96 15.41 -25.98
C LEU A 337 -1.05 15.35 -27.21
N ALA A 338 -1.52 14.78 -28.33
CA ALA A 338 -0.78 14.77 -29.59
C ALA A 338 -0.68 16.16 -30.25
N ASN A 339 -1.63 17.06 -29.95
CA ASN A 339 -1.69 18.43 -30.47
C ASN A 339 -1.43 19.47 -29.39
N LEU A 340 -0.46 19.23 -28.50
CA LEU A 340 -0.03 20.19 -27.49
C LEU A 340 0.47 21.49 -28.16
N PRO A 341 0.22 22.67 -27.56
CA PRO A 341 0.73 23.93 -28.08
C PRO A 341 2.24 23.98 -27.95
N THR A 342 2.93 24.26 -29.06
CA THR A 342 4.39 24.39 -29.14
C THR A 342 4.86 25.84 -29.18
N ASP A 343 3.97 26.79 -29.49
CA ASP A 343 4.30 28.21 -29.53
C ASP A 343 4.20 28.85 -28.13
N TYR A 344 5.15 29.74 -27.84
CA TYR A 344 5.24 30.45 -26.55
C TYR A 344 3.96 31.23 -26.21
N GLY A 345 3.27 31.77 -27.22
CA GLY A 345 2.05 32.55 -27.05
C GLY A 345 0.87 31.71 -26.54
N ALA A 346 0.65 30.52 -27.10
CA ALA A 346 -0.37 29.59 -26.65
C ALA A 346 -0.01 28.95 -25.30
N ILE A 347 1.27 28.62 -25.06
CA ILE A 347 1.74 28.10 -23.77
C ILE A 347 1.46 29.13 -22.67
N ALA A 348 1.89 30.39 -22.83
CA ALA A 348 1.65 31.46 -21.86
C ALA A 348 0.14 31.73 -21.63
N LYS A 349 -0.69 31.70 -22.69
CA LYS A 349 -2.15 31.79 -22.58
C LYS A 349 -2.73 30.63 -21.77
N SER A 350 -2.20 29.41 -21.92
CA SER A 350 -2.69 28.22 -21.21
C SER A 350 -2.40 28.27 -19.71
N MET A 351 -1.22 28.77 -19.31
CA MET A 351 -0.84 28.97 -17.90
C MET A 351 -1.73 30.04 -17.24
N ASN A 352 -1.91 31.19 -17.90
CA ASN A 352 -2.67 32.32 -17.37
C ASN A 352 -4.19 32.07 -17.28
N ARG A 353 -4.70 31.05 -17.97
CA ARG A 353 -6.14 30.73 -18.00
C ARG A 353 -6.66 30.23 -16.65
N ARG A 354 -5.81 29.60 -15.83
CA ARG A 354 -6.18 29.08 -14.51
C ARG A 354 -6.24 30.18 -13.44
N THR A 355 -5.40 31.21 -13.53
CA THR A 355 -5.40 32.36 -12.62
C THR A 355 -6.75 33.08 -12.65
N LYS A 356 -7.24 33.45 -13.85
CA LYS A 356 -8.56 34.08 -14.02
C LYS A 356 -9.74 33.20 -13.60
N GLY A 357 -9.57 31.87 -13.56
CA GLY A 357 -10.58 30.94 -13.07
C GLY A 357 -10.80 30.96 -11.56
N ARG A 358 -9.88 31.57 -10.78
CA ARG A 358 -10.03 31.77 -9.33
C ARG A 358 -10.66 33.12 -8.98
N ASP A 359 -10.55 34.11 -9.86
CA ASP A 359 -11.04 35.49 -9.64
C ASP A 359 -12.45 35.77 -10.20
N THR A 360 -13.05 34.84 -10.94
CA THR A 360 -14.31 35.06 -11.69
C THR A 360 -15.59 34.60 -10.98
N VAL A 361 -15.50 34.16 -9.73
CA VAL A 361 -16.67 33.76 -8.90
C VAL A 361 -17.21 34.94 -8.07
N THR A 362 -16.45 36.03 -7.91
CA THR A 362 -16.76 37.13 -6.96
C THR A 362 -17.38 38.39 -7.56
N SER A 363 -17.59 38.46 -8.89
CA SER A 363 -17.99 39.70 -9.57
C SER A 363 -19.05 39.50 -10.66
N SER A 364 -20.28 39.14 -10.28
CA SER A 364 -21.44 39.25 -11.17
C SER A 364 -22.77 39.47 -10.41
N SER A 365 -22.92 40.64 -9.80
CA SER A 365 -24.22 41.17 -9.36
C SER A 365 -24.25 42.70 -9.34
N GLU A 366 -24.81 43.24 -10.41
CA GLU A 366 -25.68 44.44 -10.46
C GLU A 366 -25.10 45.86 -10.35
N ILE A 367 -25.73 46.72 -11.15
CA ILE A 367 -25.59 48.17 -11.24
C ILE A 367 -26.96 48.74 -10.83
N ASP A 368 -27.04 49.51 -9.75
CA ASP A 368 -27.90 50.71 -9.68
C ASP A 368 -27.46 51.65 -8.53
N SER A 369 -28.13 52.79 -8.44
CA SER A 369 -27.72 54.10 -7.96
C SER A 369 -28.00 54.41 -6.48
N GLY A 370 -27.26 55.39 -5.92
CA GLY A 370 -27.60 56.03 -4.64
C GLY A 370 -26.50 56.93 -4.04
N ARG A 371 -26.80 58.21 -3.75
CA ARG A 371 -25.89 59.19 -3.09
C ARG A 371 -26.07 59.17 -1.56
N ALA A 372 -24.99 59.37 -0.80
CA ALA A 372 -24.83 60.40 0.26
C ALA A 372 -23.51 60.22 1.07
N GLU A 373 -23.12 61.25 1.83
CA GLU A 373 -21.78 61.46 2.43
C GLU A 373 -21.67 61.00 3.92
N SER A 374 -20.46 60.62 4.38
CA SER A 374 -19.72 61.26 5.52
C SER A 374 -18.64 60.37 6.19
N ASP A 375 -17.35 60.72 5.95
CA ASP A 375 -16.16 60.80 6.83
C ASP A 375 -15.79 59.71 7.90
N PRO A 376 -14.58 59.70 8.53
CA PRO A 376 -13.79 58.45 8.60
C PRO A 376 -13.25 58.07 10.01
N SER A 377 -12.68 56.86 10.16
CA SER A 377 -11.48 56.63 11.00
C SER A 377 -10.92 55.18 10.98
N HIS A 378 -9.59 55.09 11.00
CA HIS A 378 -8.70 54.05 11.54
C HIS A 378 -8.92 52.54 11.28
N GLY A 379 -7.90 51.94 10.64
CA GLY A 379 -6.99 51.05 11.40
C GLY A 379 -6.90 49.57 10.98
N GLU A 380 -5.73 49.20 10.45
CA GLU A 380 -5.07 47.88 10.41
C GLU A 380 -5.52 46.87 11.50
N SER A 381 -5.56 45.54 11.35
CA SER A 381 -5.08 44.53 10.36
C SER A 381 -5.78 43.19 10.76
N GLY A 382 -5.82 42.07 10.05
CA GLY A 382 -5.05 41.56 8.91
C GLY A 382 -4.95 40.02 8.94
N GLU A 383 -6.00 39.30 9.32
CA GLU A 383 -6.02 37.83 9.34
C GLU A 383 -6.66 37.26 8.06
N LYS A 384 -6.07 36.19 7.51
CA LYS A 384 -6.56 35.46 6.34
C LYS A 384 -6.86 34.02 6.71
N GLU A 385 -8.13 33.72 6.94
CA GLU A 385 -8.63 32.33 6.88
C GLU A 385 -8.94 31.97 5.41
N GLU A 386 -8.31 30.91 4.88
CA GLU A 386 -8.72 30.33 3.59
C GLU A 386 -9.93 29.41 3.79
N VAL A 387 -11.06 29.77 3.19
CA VAL A 387 -12.35 29.08 3.37
C VAL A 387 -12.43 27.75 2.62
N ALA A 388 -12.92 26.72 3.31
CA ALA A 388 -13.17 25.39 2.75
C ALA A 388 -14.33 25.36 1.75
N MET A 389 -14.28 24.42 0.80
CA MET A 389 -15.24 24.33 -0.31
C MET A 389 -16.64 23.84 0.12
N GLU A 390 -17.63 24.27 -0.66
CA GLU A 390 -19.08 24.06 -0.55
C GLU A 390 -19.53 22.66 -0.09
N GLY A 391 -20.35 22.62 0.96
CA GLY A 391 -20.94 21.39 1.53
C GLY A 391 -20.94 21.36 3.06
N SER A 392 -19.96 22.03 3.69
CA SER A 392 -19.81 22.10 5.15
C SER A 392 -20.47 23.35 5.72
N ARG A 393 -21.67 23.22 6.31
CA ARG A 393 -22.21 24.22 7.24
C ARG A 393 -21.74 23.89 8.66
N PRO A 394 -21.12 24.82 9.41
CA PRO A 394 -20.95 24.64 10.85
C PRO A 394 -22.31 24.47 11.52
N ALA A 395 -22.39 23.60 12.53
CA ALA A 395 -23.58 23.54 13.37
C ALA A 395 -23.72 24.87 14.13
N LEU A 396 -24.92 25.46 14.10
CA LEU A 396 -25.21 26.65 14.89
C LEU A 396 -25.08 26.33 16.39
N PRO A 397 -24.58 27.26 17.22
CA PRO A 397 -24.51 27.05 18.66
C PRO A 397 -25.91 26.82 19.23
N ALA A 398 -26.06 25.82 20.08
CA ALA A 398 -27.35 25.40 20.62
C ALA A 398 -27.96 26.49 21.54
N GLU A 399 -29.24 26.78 21.36
CA GLU A 399 -29.97 27.68 22.25
C GLU A 399 -30.12 27.08 23.65
N PRO A 400 -29.90 27.86 24.73
CA PRO A 400 -30.00 27.38 26.10
C PRO A 400 -31.46 27.18 26.51
N GLY A 401 -32.01 26.00 26.27
CA GLY A 401 -33.37 25.65 26.72
C GLY A 401 -33.90 24.25 26.39
N THR A 402 -33.32 23.53 25.43
CA THR A 402 -33.84 22.22 24.96
C THR A 402 -33.40 21.03 25.82
N LEU A 403 -33.79 21.03 27.10
CA LEU A 403 -33.89 19.81 27.90
C LEU A 403 -35.34 19.35 27.94
N ASN A 404 -35.66 18.27 27.21
CA ASN A 404 -36.70 17.26 27.49
C ASN A 404 -36.89 16.35 26.26
N ALA A 405 -36.00 15.37 26.08
CA ALA A 405 -36.23 14.28 25.14
C ALA A 405 -37.11 13.22 25.82
N THR A 406 -38.42 13.31 25.65
CA THR A 406 -39.36 12.28 26.11
C THR A 406 -39.19 11.04 25.24
N LEU A 407 -38.86 9.89 25.83
CA LEU A 407 -38.80 8.62 25.09
C LEU A 407 -40.22 8.25 24.59
N PRO A 408 -40.37 7.80 23.33
CA PRO A 408 -41.57 7.05 22.95
C PRO A 408 -41.55 5.67 23.59
N ASP A 409 -42.68 5.24 24.14
CA ASP A 409 -42.81 3.95 24.84
C ASP A 409 -42.44 2.76 23.96
N THR A 410 -41.62 1.86 24.50
CA THR A 410 -41.31 0.58 23.85
C THR A 410 -42.50 -0.37 23.99
N PRO A 411 -43.00 -0.99 22.90
CA PRO A 411 -44.14 -1.90 22.98
C PRO A 411 -43.79 -3.15 23.79
N HIS A 412 -44.74 -3.54 24.64
CA HIS A 412 -44.56 -4.63 25.60
C HIS A 412 -44.45 -6.00 24.90
N ILE A 413 -43.74 -6.95 25.51
CA ILE A 413 -43.18 -8.16 24.86
C ILE A 413 -44.22 -9.29 24.58
N GLY A 414 -45.49 -8.92 24.44
CA GLY A 414 -46.63 -9.83 24.26
C GLY A 414 -47.32 -9.82 22.89
N GLN A 415 -46.79 -9.11 21.88
CA GLN A 415 -47.43 -8.96 20.56
C GLN A 415 -46.48 -9.21 19.36
N MET A 416 -45.59 -10.19 19.44
CA MET A 416 -44.88 -10.71 18.27
C MET A 416 -45.01 -12.24 18.22
N THR A 417 -46.08 -12.70 17.58
CA THR A 417 -46.29 -14.13 17.28
C THR A 417 -45.40 -14.58 16.13
N GLU A 418 -44.79 -15.75 16.30
CA GLU A 418 -43.84 -16.37 15.38
C GLU A 418 -44.46 -16.81 14.04
N ARG A 419 -43.59 -16.84 13.00
CA ARG A 419 -43.41 -17.89 11.98
C ARG A 419 -43.35 -17.34 10.56
N GLU A 420 -42.16 -17.38 9.97
CA GLU A 420 -41.93 -17.90 8.61
C GLU A 420 -40.42 -18.12 8.39
N SER A 421 -40.02 -19.33 7.98
CA SER A 421 -38.62 -19.68 7.73
C SER A 421 -38.39 -19.87 6.23
N ALA A 422 -37.40 -19.17 5.68
CA ALA A 422 -37.18 -19.04 4.25
C ALA A 422 -36.32 -20.17 3.62
N HIS A 423 -36.72 -21.44 3.77
CA HIS A 423 -36.08 -22.57 3.09
C HIS A 423 -37.10 -23.52 2.45
N PRO A 424 -36.86 -23.99 1.19
CA PRO A 424 -37.75 -24.93 0.50
C PRO A 424 -37.56 -26.38 1.01
N PRO A 425 -38.60 -27.23 0.96
CA PRO A 425 -38.54 -28.59 1.49
C PRO A 425 -37.84 -29.56 0.53
N ALA A 426 -37.04 -30.47 1.10
CA ALA A 426 -36.58 -31.69 0.44
C ALA A 426 -37.41 -32.88 0.96
N ASN A 427 -37.87 -33.75 0.06
CA ASN A 427 -38.66 -34.92 0.45
C ASN A 427 -37.81 -35.98 1.17
N GLU A 428 -38.37 -36.55 2.23
CA GLU A 428 -37.86 -37.75 2.89
C GLU A 428 -38.24 -39.02 2.12
N SER A 429 -37.40 -40.06 2.20
CA SER A 429 -37.89 -41.44 2.37
C SER A 429 -36.80 -42.34 2.97
N GLU A 430 -37.00 -42.68 4.25
CA GLU A 430 -36.80 -44.00 4.91
C GLU A 430 -35.47 -44.79 4.74
N GLY A 431 -34.98 -45.43 5.83
CA GLY A 431 -33.80 -46.31 5.66
C GLY A 431 -33.26 -47.19 6.80
N VAL A 432 -33.45 -46.85 8.10
CA VAL A 432 -33.27 -47.73 9.30
C VAL A 432 -31.86 -48.36 9.58
N VAL A 433 -31.59 -48.58 10.88
CA VAL A 433 -30.55 -49.43 11.52
C VAL A 433 -29.14 -48.82 11.68
N GLY A 434 -28.61 -48.89 12.91
CA GLY A 434 -27.23 -48.51 13.29
C GLY A 434 -26.39 -49.70 13.78
N VAL A 435 -25.50 -49.44 14.76
CA VAL A 435 -24.60 -50.37 15.50
C VAL A 435 -23.09 -50.30 15.11
N THR A 436 -22.36 -49.54 15.94
CA THR A 436 -21.00 -49.71 16.54
C THR A 436 -19.87 -50.58 15.92
N GLY A 437 -18.62 -50.11 16.10
CA GLY A 437 -17.35 -50.89 16.04
C GLY A 437 -16.55 -50.63 14.75
N VAL A 438 -15.32 -50.08 14.71
CA VAL A 438 -14.05 -50.25 15.46
C VAL A 438 -13.23 -51.49 15.05
N GLU A 439 -11.97 -51.22 14.68
CA GLU A 439 -10.78 -52.10 14.51
C GLU A 439 -10.52 -52.92 13.22
N ASP A 440 -9.35 -52.64 12.62
CA ASP A 440 -8.29 -53.53 12.09
C ASP A 440 -8.64 -54.88 11.41
N MET A 441 -8.06 -55.14 10.21
CA MET A 441 -6.65 -55.54 10.10
C MET A 441 -6.19 -55.81 8.63
N LYS A 442 -4.87 -55.83 8.47
CA LYS A 442 -4.02 -56.00 7.29
C LYS A 442 -4.13 -57.32 6.51
N ASP A 443 -3.55 -57.25 5.30
CA ASP A 443 -2.77 -58.27 4.58
C ASP A 443 -3.46 -59.55 4.09
N LEU A 444 -3.50 -59.69 2.75
CA LEU A 444 -3.16 -60.96 2.11
C LEU A 444 -2.43 -60.75 0.77
N LYS A 445 -1.53 -61.69 0.49
CA LYS A 445 -0.32 -61.54 -0.33
C LYS A 445 -0.40 -62.26 -1.68
N GLU A 446 0.39 -61.73 -2.62
CA GLU A 446 1.15 -62.45 -3.68
C GLU A 446 0.39 -63.46 -4.58
N LYS A 447 0.58 -63.43 -5.91
CA LYS A 447 1.83 -63.90 -6.53
C LYS A 447 1.89 -63.62 -8.04
N LYS A 448 3.07 -63.15 -8.49
CA LYS A 448 3.88 -63.65 -9.65
C LYS A 448 3.22 -63.64 -11.05
N THR A 449 3.90 -63.47 -12.20
CA THR A 449 5.29 -63.28 -12.69
C THR A 449 5.14 -63.09 -14.23
N SER A 450 6.05 -62.61 -15.08
CA SER A 450 7.36 -61.92 -14.99
C SER A 450 7.84 -61.65 -16.42
N LYS A 451 8.87 -60.80 -16.59
CA LYS A 451 9.84 -60.83 -17.72
C LYS A 451 9.29 -60.38 -19.10
N LYS A 452 10.10 -59.81 -20.01
CA LYS A 452 11.57 -59.68 -20.08
C LYS A 452 12.00 -58.49 -20.99
N ASP A 453 13.23 -57.99 -20.77
CA ASP A 453 14.29 -57.53 -21.70
C ASP A 453 13.96 -56.93 -23.11
N ALA A 454 14.77 -56.07 -23.76
CA ALA A 454 15.87 -55.14 -23.41
C ALA A 454 16.43 -54.52 -24.73
N SER A 455 17.24 -53.44 -24.64
CA SER A 455 18.23 -52.99 -25.68
C SER A 455 17.66 -52.47 -27.03
N LYS A 456 18.32 -51.65 -27.86
CA LYS A 456 19.30 -50.53 -27.81
C LYS A 456 19.59 -50.14 -29.29
N VAL A 457 19.65 -48.83 -29.59
CA VAL A 457 20.68 -48.17 -30.46
C VAL A 457 20.59 -48.23 -32.02
N LYS A 458 20.57 -47.00 -32.63
CA LYS A 458 21.00 -46.60 -34.01
C LYS A 458 20.14 -47.06 -35.22
N SER A 459 20.07 -46.37 -36.37
CA SER A 459 20.52 -45.03 -36.83
C SER A 459 19.94 -44.67 -38.22
N SER A 460 20.06 -43.38 -38.62
CA SER A 460 20.18 -42.79 -39.98
C SER A 460 18.99 -42.50 -40.92
N ASN A 461 18.83 -41.18 -41.17
CA ASN A 461 18.75 -40.46 -42.47
C ASN A 461 17.43 -40.24 -43.24
N GLY A 462 17.29 -39.00 -43.77
CA GLY A 462 16.32 -38.57 -44.80
C GLY A 462 15.24 -37.59 -44.29
N ASN A 463 15.53 -36.36 -43.85
CA ASN A 463 15.99 -35.16 -44.59
C ASN A 463 14.88 -34.47 -45.44
N GLU A 464 14.36 -33.32 -45.01
CA GLU A 464 14.12 -32.14 -45.87
C GLU A 464 13.85 -30.83 -45.11
N SER A 465 14.24 -29.72 -45.75
CA SER A 465 14.01 -28.27 -45.50
C SER A 465 12.80 -27.84 -44.64
N SER A 466 12.78 -26.71 -43.92
CA SER A 466 13.71 -25.57 -43.67
C SER A 466 13.12 -24.76 -42.46
N PHE A 467 13.47 -23.53 -42.07
CA PHE A 467 14.30 -22.44 -42.60
C PHE A 467 14.83 -21.58 -41.43
N SER A 468 16.11 -21.20 -41.40
CA SER A 468 16.72 -20.45 -40.29
C SER A 468 17.10 -19.02 -40.67
N ARG A 469 16.71 -18.02 -39.86
CA ARG A 469 17.30 -16.66 -39.92
C ARG A 469 17.83 -16.24 -38.56
N SER A 470 19.14 -16.01 -38.50
CA SER A 470 19.86 -15.57 -37.31
C SER A 470 19.65 -14.07 -37.06
N VAL A 471 19.46 -13.70 -35.79
CA VAL A 471 19.65 -12.32 -35.30
C VAL A 471 20.62 -12.37 -34.14
N LYS A 472 21.71 -11.61 -34.24
CA LYS A 472 22.74 -11.50 -33.20
C LYS A 472 22.22 -10.62 -32.06
N THR A 473 22.18 -11.14 -30.83
CA THR A 473 21.96 -10.33 -29.62
C THR A 473 23.30 -9.78 -29.13
N GLY A 474 23.50 -8.47 -29.21
CA GLY A 474 24.59 -7.79 -28.53
C GLY A 474 24.30 -7.60 -27.02
N PRO A 475 25.33 -7.40 -26.18
CA PRO A 475 25.15 -7.18 -24.75
C PRO A 475 24.63 -5.75 -24.48
N TRP A 476 23.55 -5.64 -23.72
CA TRP A 476 23.02 -4.35 -23.28
C TRP A 476 23.70 -3.88 -22.00
N MET A 477 24.33 -2.71 -22.05
CA MET A 477 24.99 -2.09 -20.90
C MET A 477 23.96 -1.50 -19.93
N VAL A 478 24.10 -1.84 -18.65
CA VAL A 478 23.36 -1.21 -17.55
C VAL A 478 23.99 0.14 -17.25
N HIS A 479 23.39 1.23 -17.71
CA HIS A 479 23.80 2.57 -17.33
C HIS A 479 23.37 2.87 -15.89
N LYS A 480 24.33 2.81 -14.96
CA LYS A 480 24.21 3.49 -13.66
C LYS A 480 24.25 5.00 -13.90
N ASN A 481 23.26 5.72 -13.37
CA ASN A 481 23.19 7.17 -13.49
C ASN A 481 23.78 7.81 -12.22
N THR A 482 25.04 8.25 -12.29
CA THR A 482 25.71 9.03 -11.24
C THR A 482 26.19 10.34 -11.86
N GLY A 483 25.59 11.46 -11.44
CA GLY A 483 25.93 12.78 -11.96
C GLY A 483 25.94 13.83 -10.85
N PHE A 484 27.13 14.14 -10.34
CA PHE A 484 27.41 15.42 -9.68
C PHE A 484 28.64 16.05 -10.34
N GLN A 485 28.61 17.37 -10.47
CA GLN A 485 29.46 18.14 -11.38
C GLN A 485 30.92 18.22 -10.91
N LYS A 486 31.87 18.16 -11.85
CA LYS A 486 33.21 18.73 -11.65
C LYS A 486 33.26 20.14 -12.25
N ILE A 487 33.61 21.11 -11.41
CA ILE A 487 33.98 22.47 -11.82
C ILE A 487 35.41 22.42 -12.38
N ALA A 488 35.65 23.17 -13.46
CA ALA A 488 36.98 23.34 -14.04
C ALA A 488 37.62 24.63 -13.53
N THR A 489 38.93 24.61 -13.27
CA THR A 489 39.92 25.65 -13.67
C THR A 489 41.33 25.20 -13.32
N ASN A 490 42.24 25.33 -14.29
CA ASN A 490 43.72 25.33 -14.22
C ASN A 490 44.45 24.20 -13.48
#